data_AF-A0A6B3FM59-F1
#
_entry.id   AF-A0A6B3FM59-F1
#
_cell.length_a   1.000
_cell.length_b   1.000
_cell.length_c   1.000
_cell.angle_alpha   90.00
_cell.angle_beta   90.00
_cell.angle_gamma   90.00
#
_symmetry.space_group_name_H-M   'P 1'
#
loop_
_entity.id
_entity.type
_entity.pdbx_description
1 polymer ?
#
loop_
_entity_poly.entity_id
_entity_poly.type
_entity_poly.pdbx_seq_one_letter_code
_entity_poly.pdbx_strand_id
1 'polypeptide(L)'
;HEETLTGFKWISRVPGLRYGYEEALGYCVDPGGVRDKDGITAALLITEYASVLKEEGRTLSDALDDLAHEHGLHATAQLSARVADLSLIPAAM
;
A
#
# COMPACT_ATOMS: atom_id res chain seq x y z
N HIS A 1 -8.12 -5.55 -11.08
CA HIS A 1 -8.06 -4.88 -9.77
C HIS A 1 -9.44 -4.31 -9.48
N GLU A 2 -9.75 -3.97 -8.23
CA GLU A 2 -11.00 -3.32 -7.83
C GLU A 2 -10.66 -2.04 -7.08
N GLU A 3 -11.30 -0.92 -7.43
CA GLU A 3 -11.17 0.35 -6.69
C GLU A 3 -12.29 0.47 -5.67
N THR A 4 -11.97 1.01 -4.49
CA THR A 4 -12.94 1.16 -3.39
C THR A 4 -12.81 2.53 -2.74
N LEU A 5 -13.83 2.93 -1.97
CA LEU A 5 -13.74 4.12 -1.12
C LEU A 5 -12.68 3.92 -0.03
N THR A 6 -12.10 5.03 0.46
CA THR A 6 -11.12 5.00 1.55
C THR A 6 -11.63 4.24 2.78
N GLY A 7 -10.77 3.40 3.34
CA GLY A 7 -10.99 2.62 4.55
C GLY A 7 -11.23 1.14 4.31
N PHE A 8 -10.54 0.32 5.12
CA PHE A 8 -10.52 -1.15 4.98
C PHE A 8 -11.87 -1.85 5.11
N LYS A 9 -12.90 -1.19 5.65
CA LYS A 9 -14.28 -1.70 5.64
C LYS A 9 -14.81 -1.98 4.23
N TRP A 10 -14.27 -1.29 3.22
CA TRP A 10 -14.63 -1.48 1.82
C TRP A 10 -13.70 -2.50 1.15
N ILE A 11 -12.39 -2.38 1.37
CA ILE A 11 -11.37 -3.26 0.80
C ILE A 11 -11.55 -4.72 1.26
N SER A 12 -11.72 -4.97 2.57
CA SER A 12 -11.74 -6.32 3.12
C SER A 12 -12.93 -7.18 2.66
N ARG A 13 -13.97 -6.54 2.09
CA ARG A 13 -15.19 -7.19 1.62
C ARG A 13 -15.17 -7.53 0.13
N VAL A 14 -14.13 -7.12 -0.60
CA VAL A 14 -13.96 -7.45 -2.02
C VAL A 14 -13.95 -8.99 -2.17
N PRO A 15 -14.85 -9.58 -2.99
CA PRO A 15 -14.86 -11.02 -3.21
C PRO A 15 -13.54 -11.50 -3.81
N GLY A 16 -12.97 -12.57 -3.23
CA GLY A 16 -11.72 -13.15 -3.73
C GLY A 16 -10.47 -12.31 -3.48
N LEU A 17 -10.50 -11.36 -2.54
CA LEU A 17 -9.34 -10.55 -2.16
C LEU A 17 -8.12 -11.45 -1.88
N ARG A 18 -6.98 -11.10 -2.51
CA ARG A 18 -5.67 -11.72 -2.27
C ARG A 18 -4.67 -10.74 -1.68
N TYR A 19 -4.77 -9.49 -2.07
CA TYR A 19 -3.96 -8.38 -1.61
C TYR A 19 -4.83 -7.14 -1.61
N GLY A 20 -4.83 -6.39 -0.50
CA GLY A 20 -5.52 -5.11 -0.38
C GLY A 20 -4.57 -4.06 0.20
N TYR A 21 -4.66 -2.83 -0.30
CA TYR A 21 -3.87 -1.74 0.25
C TYR A 21 -4.59 -0.39 0.16
N GLU A 22 -4.12 0.58 0.94
CA GLU A 22 -4.42 2.01 0.80
C GLU A 22 -3.14 2.83 1.01
N GLU A 23 -3.08 4.05 0.49
CA GLU A 23 -1.86 4.88 0.50
C GLU A 23 -1.43 5.28 1.91
N ALA A 24 -2.37 5.29 2.86
CA ALA A 24 -2.15 5.54 4.29
C ALA A 24 -1.41 4.39 5.01
N LEU A 25 -0.55 3.67 4.31
CA LEU A 25 0.29 2.56 4.79
C LEU A 25 -0.52 1.38 5.37
N GLY A 26 -1.70 1.13 4.81
CA GLY A 26 -2.53 -0.01 5.18
C GLY A 26 -2.37 -1.16 4.19
N TYR A 27 -1.97 -2.35 4.66
CA TYR A 27 -1.76 -3.53 3.81
C TYR A 27 -2.45 -4.77 4.40
N CYS A 28 -3.21 -5.50 3.59
CA CYS A 28 -3.70 -6.86 3.89
C CYS A 28 -3.08 -7.81 2.86
N VAL A 29 -2.08 -8.56 3.32
CA VAL A 29 -1.32 -9.53 2.53
C VAL A 29 -1.75 -10.99 2.78
N ASP A 30 -2.51 -11.22 3.87
CA ASP A 30 -3.14 -12.50 4.17
C ASP A 30 -4.63 -12.31 4.55
N PRO A 31 -5.52 -12.13 3.56
CA PRO A 31 -6.96 -11.99 3.81
C PRO A 31 -7.61 -13.29 4.31
N GLY A 32 -6.91 -14.43 4.26
CA GLY A 32 -7.39 -15.70 4.83
C GLY A 32 -7.25 -15.72 6.35
N GLY A 33 -6.15 -15.17 6.88
CA GLY A 33 -5.92 -15.00 8.32
C GLY A 33 -6.60 -13.76 8.90
N VAL A 34 -6.32 -12.58 8.33
CA VAL A 34 -6.80 -11.28 8.82
C VAL A 34 -7.42 -10.48 7.68
N ARG A 35 -8.75 -10.31 7.72
CA ARG A 35 -9.50 -9.44 6.78
C ARG A 35 -9.45 -7.97 7.20
N ASP A 36 -8.26 -7.51 7.56
CA ASP A 36 -7.94 -6.13 7.94
C ASP A 36 -6.45 -5.86 7.63
N LYS A 37 -5.98 -4.66 7.91
CA LYS A 37 -4.57 -4.30 7.81
C LYS A 37 -3.75 -5.12 8.81
N ASP A 38 -2.62 -5.62 8.35
CA ASP A 38 -1.64 -6.30 9.19
C ASP A 38 -0.22 -5.85 8.81
N GLY A 39 0.29 -4.89 9.56
CA GLY A 39 1.64 -4.37 9.36
C GLY A 39 2.75 -5.35 9.74
N ILE A 40 2.50 -6.28 10.66
CA ILE A 40 3.49 -7.28 11.08
C ILE A 40 3.66 -8.31 9.97
N THR A 41 2.56 -8.86 9.47
CA THR A 41 2.61 -9.85 8.38
C THR A 41 3.17 -9.21 7.09
N ALA A 42 2.82 -7.95 6.80
CA ALA A 42 3.42 -7.21 5.68
C ALA A 42 4.95 -7.02 5.85
N ALA A 43 5.42 -6.68 7.06
CA ALA A 43 6.85 -6.53 7.33
C ALA A 43 7.61 -7.86 7.21
N LEU A 44 7.02 -8.97 7.66
CA LEU A 44 7.60 -10.31 7.52
C LEU A 44 7.70 -10.71 6.04
N LEU A 45 6.66 -10.46 5.24
CA LEU A 45 6.66 -10.73 3.81
C LEU A 45 7.77 -9.96 3.07
N ILE A 46 7.94 -8.67 3.37
CA ILE A 46 9.03 -7.87 2.77
C ILE A 46 10.40 -8.34 3.26
N THR A 47 10.53 -8.78 4.51
CA THR A 47 11.78 -9.31 5.04
C THR A 47 12.17 -10.63 4.38
N GLU A 48 11.20 -11.51 4.16
CA GLU A 48 11.39 -12.75 3.39
C GLU A 48 11.85 -12.45 1.96
N TYR A 49 11.16 -11.52 1.28
CA TYR A 49 11.53 -11.13 -0.08
C TYR A 49 12.94 -10.50 -0.15
N ALA A 50 13.29 -9.66 0.82
CA ALA A 50 14.64 -9.10 0.92
C ALA A 50 15.71 -10.19 1.14
N SER A 51 15.38 -11.27 1.86
CA SER A 51 16.28 -12.42 2.01
C SER A 51 16.52 -13.13 0.68
N VAL A 52 15.46 -13.37 -0.09
CA VAL A 52 15.55 -14.00 -1.43
C VAL A 52 16.40 -13.14 -2.36
N LEU A 53 16.11 -11.83 -2.46
CA LEU A 53 16.89 -10.93 -3.30
C LEU A 53 18.37 -10.89 -2.89
N LYS A 54 18.66 -10.94 -1.58
CA LYS A 54 20.04 -10.97 -1.09
C LYS A 54 20.79 -12.23 -1.55
N GLU A 55 20.13 -13.39 -1.59
CA GLU A 55 20.72 -14.63 -2.13
C GLU A 55 21.04 -14.50 -3.63
N GLU A 56 20.26 -13.72 -4.37
CA GLU A 56 20.49 -13.38 -5.77
C GLU A 56 21.53 -12.25 -5.98
N GLY A 57 22.07 -11.67 -4.90
CA GLY A 57 22.99 -10.53 -4.97
C GLY A 57 22.31 -9.20 -5.30
N ARG A 58 21.01 -9.09 -5.04
CA ARG A 58 20.14 -7.96 -5.37
C ARG A 58 19.59 -7.27 -4.13
N THR A 59 19.00 -6.10 -4.34
CA THR A 59 18.37 -5.25 -3.32
C THR A 59 16.89 -5.02 -3.63
N LEU A 60 16.13 -4.54 -2.64
CA LEU A 60 14.74 -4.10 -2.86
C LEU A 60 14.65 -2.96 -3.88
N SER A 61 15.66 -2.08 -3.95
CA SER A 61 15.70 -1.02 -4.97
C SER A 61 15.80 -1.58 -6.37
N ASP A 62 16.62 -2.62 -6.59
CA ASP A 62 16.71 -3.28 -7.90
C ASP A 62 15.36 -3.88 -8.32
N ALA A 63 14.61 -4.46 -7.38
CA ALA A 63 13.26 -4.97 -7.65
C ALA A 63 12.25 -3.86 -7.95
N LEU A 64 12.35 -2.70 -7.28
CA LEU A 64 11.52 -1.54 -7.58
C LEU A 64 11.85 -0.94 -8.95
N ASP A 65 13.14 -0.92 -9.34
CA ASP A 65 13.57 -0.45 -10.66
C ASP A 65 13.06 -1.37 -11.78
N ASP A 66 13.07 -2.69 -11.57
CA ASP A 66 12.45 -3.66 -12.50
C ASP A 66 10.96 -3.37 -12.69
N LEU A 67 10.21 -3.16 -11.58
CA LEU A 67 8.78 -2.83 -11.64
C LEU A 67 8.54 -1.50 -12.35
N ALA A 68 9.39 -0.50 -12.13
CA ALA A 68 9.29 0.79 -12.80
C ALA A 68 9.56 0.69 -14.30
N HIS A 69 10.48 -0.19 -14.73
CA HIS A 69 10.73 -0.47 -16.14
C HIS A 69 9.57 -1.25 -16.78
N GLU A 70 9.01 -2.25 -16.09
CA GLU A 70 7.95 -3.10 -16.63
C GLU A 70 6.60 -2.37 -16.72
N HIS A 71 6.24 -1.58 -15.70
CA HIS A 71 4.90 -1.00 -15.55
C HIS A 71 4.86 0.52 -15.67
N GLY A 72 6.02 1.18 -15.69
CA GLY A 72 6.15 2.63 -15.65
C GLY A 72 6.34 3.16 -14.22
N LEU A 73 7.02 4.30 -14.12
CA LEU A 73 7.26 4.97 -12.84
C LEU A 73 6.09 5.89 -12.48
N HIS A 74 5.47 5.63 -11.32
CA HIS A 74 4.38 6.43 -10.78
C HIS A 74 4.85 7.21 -9.54
N ALA A 75 5.17 8.50 -9.72
CA ALA A 75 5.53 9.38 -8.62
C ALA A 75 4.30 10.10 -8.07
N THR A 76 3.98 9.87 -6.80
CA THR A 76 2.86 10.51 -6.08
C THR A 76 3.36 11.18 -4.80
N ALA A 77 2.63 12.20 -4.33
CA ALA A 77 2.90 12.85 -3.05
C ALA A 77 1.58 13.18 -2.35
N GLN A 78 1.52 12.94 -1.04
CA GLN A 78 0.36 13.29 -0.23
C GLN A 78 0.44 14.75 0.20
N LEU A 79 -0.61 15.54 -0.06
CA LEU A 79 -0.78 16.87 0.50
C LEU A 79 -1.73 16.80 1.70
N SER A 80 -1.26 17.28 2.86
CA SER A 80 -2.08 17.36 4.07
C SER A 80 -2.05 18.77 4.63
N ALA A 81 -3.20 19.47 4.58
CA ALA A 81 -3.37 20.79 5.15
C ALA A 81 -4.07 20.69 6.51
N ARG A 82 -3.42 21.21 7.56
CA ARG A 82 -4.03 21.31 8.90
C ARG A 82 -4.58 22.72 9.07
N VAL A 83 -5.86 22.82 9.37
CA VAL A 83 -6.53 24.12 9.59
C VAL A 83 -7.08 24.21 11.00
N ALA A 84 -6.94 25.37 11.62
CA ALA A 84 -7.62 25.68 12.88
C ALA A 84 -9.04 26.22 12.64
N ASP A 85 -9.23 26.89 11.50
CA ASP A 85 -10.52 27.40 11.04
C ASP A 85 -11.11 26.45 9.99
N LEU A 86 -12.21 25.78 10.34
CA LEU A 86 -12.87 24.81 9.46
C LEU A 86 -13.53 25.47 8.24
N SER A 87 -13.77 26.78 8.25
CA SER A 87 -14.32 27.50 7.10
C SER A 87 -13.36 27.51 5.90
N LEU A 88 -12.07 27.25 6.13
CA LEU A 88 -11.06 27.15 5.08
C LEU A 88 -11.18 25.86 4.25
N ILE A 89 -11.81 24.81 4.77
CA ILE A 89 -11.97 23.52 4.08
C ILE A 89 -12.78 23.67 2.78
N PRO A 90 -14.03 24.19 2.79
CA PRO A 90 -14.80 24.36 1.56
C PRO A 90 -14.19 25.40 0.59
N ALA A 91 -13.32 26.28 1.07
CA ALA A 91 -12.60 27.22 0.19
C ALA A 91 -11.39 26.58 -0.53
N ALA A 92 -10.92 25.42 -0.06
CA ALA A 92 -9.76 24.71 -0.58
C ALA A 92 -10.12 23.48 -1.43
N MET A 93 -11.40 23.07 -1.47
CA MET A 93 -11.92 22.00 -2.33
C MET A 93 -12.61 22.58 -3.56
#